data_AF-A0A7K8ZJC7-F1
#
_entry.id   AF-A0A7K8ZJC7-F1
#
_cell.length_a   1.000
_cell.length_b   1.000
_cell.length_c   1.000
_cell.angle_alpha   90.00
_cell.angle_beta   90.00
_cell.angle_gamma   90.00
#
_symmetry.space_group_name_H-M   'P 1'
#
loop_
_entity.id
_entity.type
_entity.pdbx_description
1 polymer ?
#
loop_
_entity_poly.entity_id
_entity_poly.type
_entity_poly.pdbx_seq_one_letter_code
_entity_poly.pdbx_strand_id
1 'polypeptide(L)'
;MMTFTKWNFVFLVSRILIYIVDIGVDFWIASKYFCQGQYSGSILILCFRGLSSLITQRFSYEWFKNDWEVTDTGKLKWIFLIHLFQCGIFVRYWFALKYGCQAAFKQKSSGDAPETDPSNFIQKQAIDVVTDINMLRVFKTFLETTPQLFVQIYILMKHGKTDCYQYAAIFMSFCGISSSVVDYQTSLRKALPDKDEFRGPSKFMYFFYKMLTITSWVLSISLITLLSVRISVILLIFLWVCGFTWTLKQHTTFCKSKKMEYLYRIIVGIILIFTFFNIKGRRTKVSISIYYATHTVVILGILFVYMFWKPAIIKEIYFTVVSIFTISSLVLGIIFLVVYYRHFHPTTYFRSQTYSDEVDGMAGEKDRVKTGRFQNFLM
;
A
#
# COMPACT_ATOMS: atom_id res chain seq x y z
N MET A 1 -22.12 -10.41 5.06
CA MET A 1 -22.11 -9.74 6.38
C MET A 1 -20.66 -9.43 6.77
N MET A 2 -20.31 -8.15 6.94
CA MET A 2 -18.93 -7.69 7.17
C MET A 2 -18.46 -7.99 8.59
N THR A 3 -17.78 -9.13 8.82
CA THR A 3 -17.44 -9.54 10.19
C THR A 3 -16.01 -9.19 10.62
N PHE A 4 -15.89 -8.53 11.78
CA PHE A 4 -14.61 -8.29 12.44
C PHE A 4 -14.32 -9.43 13.44
N THR A 5 -13.32 -10.26 13.13
CA THR A 5 -13.03 -11.48 13.90
C THR A 5 -11.92 -11.27 14.94
N LYS A 6 -11.79 -12.21 15.90
CA LYS A 6 -10.66 -12.25 16.85
C LYS A 6 -9.30 -12.31 16.15
N TRP A 7 -9.21 -13.01 15.02
CA TRP A 7 -8.00 -13.03 14.20
C TRP A 7 -7.66 -11.64 13.62
N ASN A 8 -8.66 -10.87 13.17
CA ASN A 8 -8.44 -9.49 12.73
C ASN A 8 -7.87 -8.62 13.87
N PHE A 9 -8.34 -8.85 15.10
CA PHE A 9 -7.81 -8.16 16.28
C PHE A 9 -6.35 -8.53 16.57
N VAL A 10 -6.00 -9.82 16.53
CA VAL A 10 -4.61 -10.27 16.70
C VAL A 10 -3.71 -9.66 15.62
N PHE A 11 -4.13 -9.68 14.35
CA PHE A 11 -3.38 -9.03 13.27
C PHE A 11 -3.22 -7.52 13.49
N LEU A 12 -4.24 -6.84 14.03
CA LEU A 12 -4.15 -5.42 14.37
C LEU A 12 -3.08 -5.16 15.45
N VAL A 13 -3.02 -5.98 16.51
CA VAL A 13 -2.00 -5.86 17.56
C VAL A 13 -0.60 -6.11 16.98
N SER A 14 -0.42 -7.18 16.21
CA SER A 14 0.86 -7.47 15.55
C SER A 14 1.30 -6.33 14.63
N ARG A 15 0.36 -5.68 13.94
CA ARG A 15 0.61 -4.54 13.07
C ARG A 15 1.12 -3.30 13.80
N ILE A 16 0.72 -3.10 15.05
CA ILE A 16 1.22 -2.01 15.92
C ILE A 16 2.65 -2.31 16.33
N LEU A 17 2.93 -3.55 16.75
CA LEU A 17 4.27 -3.98 17.13
C LEU A 17 5.26 -3.83 15.96
N ILE A 18 4.87 -4.31 14.78
CA ILE A 18 5.67 -4.15 13.55
C ILE A 18 5.93 -2.68 13.25
N TYR A 19 4.92 -1.81 13.42
CA TYR A 19 5.09 -0.38 13.19
C TYR A 19 6.13 0.24 14.15
N ILE A 20 6.11 -0.11 15.43
CA ILE A 20 7.09 0.39 16.41
C ILE A 20 8.50 -0.11 16.10
N VAL A 21 8.64 -1.40 15.76
CA VAL A 21 9.93 -1.99 15.37
C VAL A 21 10.49 -1.31 14.12
N ASP A 22 9.64 -1.07 13.12
CA ASP A 22 10.01 -0.39 11.87
C ASP A 22 10.56 1.02 12.12
N ILE A 23 9.96 1.79 13.04
CA ILE A 23 10.51 3.09 13.49
C ILE A 23 11.94 2.94 14.02
N GLY A 24 12.16 1.96 14.92
CA GLY A 24 13.47 1.73 15.51
C GLY A 24 14.51 1.28 14.48
N VAL A 25 14.12 0.39 13.58
CA VAL A 25 14.98 -0.12 12.50
C VAL A 25 15.39 1.01 11.55
N ASP A 26 14.50 1.94 11.20
CA ASP A 26 14.84 3.08 10.34
C ASP A 26 15.95 3.96 10.95
N PHE A 27 15.81 4.31 12.24
CA PHE A 27 16.82 5.11 12.93
C PHE A 27 18.14 4.35 13.10
N TRP A 28 18.06 3.04 13.42
CA TRP A 28 19.23 2.17 13.51
C TRP A 28 19.99 2.11 12.18
N ILE A 29 19.30 1.89 11.06
CA ILE A 29 19.93 1.83 9.72
C ILE A 29 20.50 3.20 9.34
N ALA A 30 19.78 4.29 9.59
CA ALA A 30 20.28 5.64 9.31
C ALA A 30 21.55 5.95 10.12
N SER A 31 21.58 5.61 11.41
CA SER A 31 22.75 5.77 12.29
C SER A 31 23.92 4.93 11.81
N LYS A 32 23.69 3.66 11.45
CA LYS A 32 24.72 2.77 10.92
C LYS A 32 25.37 3.32 9.66
N TYR A 33 24.58 3.79 8.70
CA TYR A 33 25.13 4.41 7.48
C TYR A 33 25.88 5.71 7.76
N PHE A 34 25.43 6.50 8.74
CA PHE A 34 26.15 7.68 9.19
C PHE A 34 27.54 7.32 9.75
N CYS A 35 27.61 6.34 10.66
CA CYS A 35 28.86 5.87 11.25
C CYS A 35 29.80 5.21 10.22
N GLN A 36 29.26 4.63 9.15
CA GLN A 36 30.05 4.06 8.04
C GLN A 36 30.52 5.10 7.01
N GLY A 37 30.29 6.40 7.25
CA GLY A 37 30.68 7.50 6.35
C GLY A 37 29.77 7.66 5.12
N GLN A 38 28.66 6.93 5.05
CA GLN A 38 27.68 7.00 3.96
C GLN A 38 26.59 8.05 4.25
N TYR A 39 27.01 9.30 4.42
CA TYR A 39 26.13 10.40 4.85
C TYR A 39 24.94 10.62 3.93
N SER A 40 25.12 10.56 2.61
CA SER A 40 24.02 10.74 1.66
C SER A 40 22.91 9.69 1.82
N GLY A 41 23.28 8.42 2.06
CA GLY A 41 22.31 7.35 2.29
C GLY A 41 21.54 7.55 3.59
N SER A 42 22.25 7.90 4.67
CA SER A 42 21.63 8.21 5.97
C SER A 42 20.63 9.37 5.89
N ILE A 43 21.04 10.49 5.27
CA ILE A 43 20.19 11.67 5.07
C ILE A 43 18.95 11.31 4.26
N LEU A 44 19.09 10.57 3.16
CA LEU A 44 17.96 10.17 2.32
C LEU A 44 16.94 9.32 3.11
N ILE A 45 17.39 8.37 3.93
CA ILE A 45 16.51 7.54 4.76
C ILE A 45 15.69 8.39 5.73
N LEU A 46 16.35 9.33 6.41
CA LEU A 46 15.68 10.26 7.33
C LEU A 46 14.73 11.21 6.60
N CYS A 47 15.09 11.69 5.41
CA CYS A 47 14.22 12.54 4.59
C CYS A 47 12.96 11.81 4.15
N PHE A 48 13.08 10.59 3.62
CA PHE A 48 11.92 9.78 3.22
C PHE A 48 11.01 9.48 4.40
N ARG A 49 11.60 9.15 5.55
CA ARG A 49 10.88 8.94 6.81
C ARG A 49 10.14 10.18 7.29
N GLY A 50 10.81 11.33 7.34
CA GLY A 50 10.21 12.60 7.74
C GLY A 50 9.06 13.01 6.82
N LEU A 51 9.28 12.93 5.50
CA LEU A 51 8.27 13.30 4.49
C LEU A 51 7.03 12.40 4.58
N SER A 52 7.23 11.09 4.64
CA SER A 52 6.17 10.09 4.81
C SER A 52 5.37 10.32 6.09
N SER A 53 6.05 10.58 7.21
CA SER A 53 5.40 10.87 8.49
C SER A 53 4.56 12.13 8.41
N LEU A 54 5.09 13.24 7.89
CA LEU A 54 4.35 14.50 7.72
C LEU A 54 3.09 14.32 6.87
N ILE A 55 3.20 13.62 5.74
CA ILE A 55 2.07 13.33 4.87
C ILE A 55 1.02 12.48 5.60
N THR A 56 1.46 11.41 6.26
CA THR A 56 0.59 10.48 7.01
C THR A 56 -0.15 11.21 8.13
N GLN A 57 0.52 12.04 8.92
CA GLN A 57 -0.11 12.85 9.96
C GLN A 57 -1.13 13.82 9.38
N ARG A 58 -0.82 14.47 8.24
CA ARG A 58 -1.73 15.41 7.59
C ARG A 58 -3.02 14.74 7.12
N PHE A 59 -2.94 13.58 6.47
CA PHE A 59 -4.13 12.80 6.10
C PHE A 59 -4.91 12.34 7.33
N SER A 60 -4.19 11.78 8.32
CA SER A 60 -4.80 11.32 9.57
C SER A 60 -5.59 12.43 10.26
N TYR A 61 -5.02 13.63 10.38
CA TYR A 61 -5.65 14.79 10.99
C TYR A 61 -6.89 15.24 10.22
N GLU A 62 -6.78 15.40 8.90
CA GLU A 62 -7.91 15.85 8.08
C GLU A 62 -9.07 14.84 8.09
N TRP A 63 -8.77 13.55 8.16
CA TRP A 63 -9.79 12.53 8.35
C TRP A 63 -10.46 12.63 9.72
N PHE A 64 -9.72 12.81 10.82
CA PHE A 64 -10.33 13.08 12.14
C PHE A 64 -11.22 14.33 12.12
N LYS A 65 -10.76 15.41 11.49
CA LYS A 65 -11.54 16.64 11.32
C LYS A 65 -12.80 16.45 10.47
N ASN A 66 -12.79 15.53 9.53
CA ASN A 66 -13.95 15.23 8.68
C ASN A 66 -14.97 14.31 9.37
N ASP A 67 -14.50 13.49 10.31
CA ASP A 67 -15.30 12.51 11.05
C ASP A 67 -15.92 13.14 12.31
N TRP A 68 -15.29 14.17 12.87
CA TRP A 68 -15.82 14.99 13.95
C TRP A 68 -16.33 16.31 13.40
N GLU A 69 -17.66 16.48 13.38
CA GLU A 69 -18.27 17.75 12.97
C GLU A 69 -17.79 18.92 13.86
N VAL A 70 -17.90 20.15 13.34
CA VAL A 70 -17.30 21.40 13.85
C VAL A 70 -17.67 21.74 15.31
N THR A 71 -18.60 21.02 15.94
CA THR A 71 -19.10 21.25 17.29
C THR A 71 -18.10 20.93 18.41
N ASP A 72 -17.02 20.16 18.16
CA ASP A 72 -16.07 19.70 19.17
C ASP A 72 -14.67 20.37 19.06
N THR A 73 -14.64 21.70 18.97
CA THR A 73 -13.43 22.51 18.69
C THR A 73 -12.27 22.26 19.67
N GLY A 74 -12.54 22.00 20.95
CA GLY A 74 -11.52 21.69 21.96
C GLY A 74 -10.79 20.37 21.67
N LYS A 75 -11.54 19.31 21.33
CA LYS A 75 -10.96 18.00 20.96
C LYS A 75 -10.14 18.10 19.68
N LEU A 76 -10.58 18.91 18.72
CA LEU A 76 -9.85 19.12 17.47
C LEU A 76 -8.49 19.80 17.70
N LYS A 77 -8.42 20.80 18.59
CA LYS A 77 -7.14 21.45 18.98
C LYS A 77 -6.16 20.47 19.63
N TRP A 78 -6.65 19.61 20.54
CA TRP A 78 -5.83 18.56 21.15
C TRP A 78 -5.32 17.55 20.13
N ILE A 79 -6.19 17.09 19.22
CA ILE A 79 -5.79 16.19 18.15
C ILE A 79 -4.78 16.83 17.20
N PHE A 80 -4.95 18.12 16.87
CA PHE A 80 -3.97 18.86 16.08
C PHE A 80 -2.60 18.86 16.76
N LEU A 81 -2.55 19.16 18.06
CA LEU A 81 -1.31 19.15 18.83
C LEU A 81 -0.65 17.76 18.85
N ILE A 82 -1.43 16.69 19.01
CA ILE A 82 -0.92 15.32 18.99
C ILE A 82 -0.34 14.96 17.61
N HIS A 83 -0.97 15.39 16.51
CA HIS A 83 -0.43 15.20 15.16
C HIS A 83 0.82 16.03 14.90
N LEU A 84 0.91 17.24 15.48
CA LEU A 84 2.10 18.09 15.42
C LEU A 84 3.31 17.39 16.06
N PHE A 85 3.12 16.73 17.20
CA PHE A 85 4.12 15.90 17.87
C PHE A 85 4.33 14.51 17.24
N GLN A 86 3.80 14.25 16.04
CA GLN A 86 3.89 12.97 15.32
C GLN A 86 3.23 11.77 16.02
N CYS A 87 2.44 12.00 17.08
CA CYS A 87 1.78 10.94 17.84
C CYS A 87 0.36 10.59 17.31
N GLY A 88 -0.12 11.27 16.26
CA GLY A 88 -1.49 11.11 15.74
C GLY A 88 -1.82 9.70 15.25
N ILE A 89 -0.83 8.98 14.70
CA ILE A 89 -1.01 7.60 14.26
C ILE A 89 -1.30 6.63 15.42
N PHE A 90 -0.70 6.86 16.60
CA PHE A 90 -0.97 6.05 17.79
C PHE A 90 -2.40 6.26 18.29
N VAL A 91 -2.95 7.46 18.14
CA VAL A 91 -4.37 7.73 18.41
C VAL A 91 -5.27 6.93 17.47
N ARG A 92 -4.93 6.82 16.18
CA ARG A 92 -5.66 5.94 15.26
C ARG A 92 -5.61 4.48 15.68
N TYR A 93 -4.43 3.98 16.05
CA TYR A 93 -4.30 2.61 16.55
C TYR A 93 -5.06 2.39 17.85
N TRP A 94 -5.09 3.36 18.76
CA TRP A 94 -5.90 3.31 19.97
C TRP A 94 -7.39 3.16 19.65
N PHE A 95 -7.93 3.97 18.73
CA PHE A 95 -9.33 3.82 18.29
C PHE A 95 -9.57 2.47 17.61
N ALA A 96 -8.64 2.01 16.76
CA ALA A 96 -8.74 0.70 16.12
C ALA A 96 -8.77 -0.44 17.15
N LEU A 97 -7.95 -0.37 18.20
CA LEU A 97 -7.95 -1.35 19.29
C LEU A 97 -9.25 -1.29 20.08
N LYS A 98 -9.72 -0.09 20.41
CA LYS A 98 -10.98 0.11 21.14
C LYS A 98 -12.16 -0.51 20.39
N TYR A 99 -12.38 -0.12 19.13
CA TYR A 99 -13.49 -0.62 18.32
C TYR A 99 -13.29 -2.07 17.91
N GLY A 100 -12.06 -2.48 17.58
CA GLY A 100 -11.73 -3.86 17.24
C GLY A 100 -11.94 -4.83 18.41
N CYS A 101 -11.61 -4.42 19.64
CA CYS A 101 -11.86 -5.22 20.84
C CYS A 101 -13.36 -5.37 21.13
N GLN A 102 -14.12 -4.28 21.02
CA GLN A 102 -15.59 -4.31 21.16
C GLN A 102 -16.21 -5.23 20.11
N ALA A 103 -15.81 -5.09 18.84
CA ALA A 103 -16.32 -5.91 17.74
C ALA A 103 -15.94 -7.40 17.88
N ALA A 104 -14.73 -7.72 18.34
CA ALA A 104 -14.23 -9.09 18.42
C ALA A 104 -14.66 -9.87 19.68
N PHE A 105 -14.92 -9.18 20.80
CA PHE A 105 -15.11 -9.83 22.11
C PHE A 105 -16.43 -9.47 22.82
N LYS A 106 -17.09 -8.34 22.54
CA LYS A 106 -18.28 -7.91 23.30
C LYS A 106 -19.63 -8.34 22.69
N GLN A 107 -19.64 -9.20 21.67
CA GLN A 107 -20.84 -9.53 20.90
C GLN A 107 -21.78 -10.61 21.51
N LYS A 108 -21.64 -10.98 22.80
CA LYS A 108 -22.36 -12.12 23.39
C LYS A 108 -23.21 -11.83 24.64
N SER A 109 -23.56 -10.57 24.94
CA SER A 109 -24.38 -10.25 26.12
C SER A 109 -25.45 -9.23 25.82
N SER A 110 -26.58 -9.68 25.27
CA SER A 110 -27.88 -9.04 25.47
C SER A 110 -28.97 -10.01 25.02
N GLY A 111 -29.56 -10.70 25.99
CA GLY A 111 -30.94 -11.13 25.85
C GLY A 111 -31.85 -9.90 25.75
N ASP A 112 -32.92 -10.05 24.99
CA ASP A 112 -34.12 -9.21 24.97
C ASP A 112 -33.90 -7.70 24.76
N ALA A 113 -33.58 -7.31 23.52
CA ALA A 113 -33.82 -5.94 23.05
C ALA A 113 -34.14 -5.92 21.53
N PRO A 114 -34.98 -4.99 21.05
CA PRO A 114 -35.51 -5.03 19.68
C PRO A 114 -34.40 -4.85 18.63
N GLU A 115 -34.55 -5.56 17.51
CA GLU A 115 -33.66 -5.57 16.35
C GLU A 115 -33.50 -4.18 15.73
N THR A 116 -32.49 -3.41 16.16
CA THR A 116 -31.94 -2.29 15.37
C THR A 116 -30.45 -2.11 15.60
N ASP A 117 -29.66 -3.08 15.15
CA ASP A 117 -28.34 -2.91 14.52
C ASP A 117 -27.13 -2.27 15.27
N PRO A 118 -27.02 -2.22 16.62
CA PRO A 118 -25.85 -1.62 17.27
C PRO A 118 -24.57 -2.45 17.06
N SER A 119 -24.70 -3.77 16.86
CA SER A 119 -23.58 -4.69 16.65
C SER A 119 -22.94 -4.50 15.25
N ASN A 120 -23.75 -4.31 14.21
CA ASN A 120 -23.29 -4.06 12.85
C ASN A 120 -22.66 -2.67 12.72
N PHE A 121 -23.16 -1.66 13.45
CA PHE A 121 -22.52 -0.35 13.53
C PHE A 121 -21.09 -0.43 14.08
N ILE A 122 -20.87 -1.14 15.20
CA ILE A 122 -19.54 -1.31 15.79
C ILE A 122 -18.61 -2.09 14.85
N GLN A 123 -19.11 -3.13 14.17
CA GLN A 123 -18.31 -3.86 13.18
C GLN A 123 -17.89 -2.97 12.01
N LYS A 124 -18.82 -2.19 11.45
CA LYS A 124 -18.54 -1.23 10.39
C LYS A 124 -17.50 -0.19 10.82
N GLN A 125 -17.66 0.39 12.02
CA GLN A 125 -16.72 1.36 12.56
C GLN A 125 -15.31 0.78 12.74
N ALA A 126 -15.19 -0.46 13.25
CA ALA A 126 -13.90 -1.13 13.37
C ALA A 126 -13.23 -1.37 12.00
N ILE A 127 -14.01 -1.79 11.00
CA ILE A 127 -13.53 -2.03 9.64
C ILE A 127 -13.09 -0.71 8.98
N ASP A 128 -13.87 0.36 9.12
CA ASP A 128 -13.56 1.67 8.53
C ASP A 128 -12.26 2.24 9.12
N VAL A 129 -12.09 2.21 10.44
CA VAL A 129 -10.87 2.69 11.11
C VAL A 129 -9.64 1.86 10.70
N VAL A 130 -9.77 0.54 10.60
CA VAL A 130 -8.67 -0.33 10.12
C VAL A 130 -8.35 -0.08 8.66
N THR A 131 -9.36 0.19 7.83
CA THR A 131 -9.17 0.50 6.40
C THR A 131 -8.42 1.83 6.22
N ASP A 132 -8.78 2.85 7.00
CA ASP A 132 -8.04 4.11 7.06
C ASP A 132 -6.57 3.89 7.43
N ILE A 133 -6.30 3.11 8.48
CA ILE A 133 -4.92 2.79 8.90
C ILE A 133 -4.15 2.07 7.79
N ASN A 134 -4.79 1.13 7.08
CA ASN A 134 -4.13 0.42 5.98
C ASN A 134 -3.88 1.32 4.77
N MET A 135 -4.74 2.32 4.54
CA MET A 135 -4.49 3.34 3.52
C MET A 135 -3.28 4.21 3.87
N LEU A 136 -3.20 4.69 5.12
CA LEU A 136 -2.03 5.43 5.62
C LEU A 136 -0.75 4.58 5.57
N ARG A 137 -0.86 3.29 5.87
CA ARG A 137 0.24 2.34 5.76
C ARG A 137 0.72 2.20 4.32
N VAL A 138 -0.18 2.14 3.33
CA VAL A 138 0.20 2.15 1.91
C VAL A 138 0.95 3.43 1.56
N PHE A 139 0.50 4.60 2.02
CA PHE A 139 1.23 5.85 1.81
C PHE A 139 2.64 5.78 2.40
N LYS A 140 2.77 5.34 3.67
CA LYS A 140 4.08 5.11 4.31
C LYS A 140 4.95 4.17 3.47
N THR A 141 4.43 3.02 3.07
CA THR A 141 5.17 2.00 2.32
C THR A 141 5.80 2.58 1.04
N PHE A 142 5.09 3.39 0.28
CA PHE A 142 5.59 3.90 -1.00
C PHE A 142 6.34 5.24 -0.91
N LEU A 143 6.10 6.03 0.14
CA LEU A 143 6.82 7.28 0.38
C LEU A 143 8.11 7.09 1.18
N GLU A 144 8.21 6.00 1.95
CA GLU A 144 9.31 5.72 2.87
C GLU A 144 9.98 4.38 2.59
N THR A 145 9.28 3.26 2.84
CA THR A 145 9.88 1.92 2.80
C THR A 145 10.45 1.58 1.42
N THR A 146 9.73 1.92 0.34
CA THR A 146 10.15 1.60 -1.03
C THR A 146 11.38 2.44 -1.46
N PRO A 147 11.41 3.78 -1.32
CA PRO A 147 12.62 4.57 -1.53
C PRO A 147 13.81 4.19 -0.64
N GLN A 148 13.56 3.83 0.63
CA GLN A 148 14.63 3.33 1.51
C GLN A 148 15.20 2.00 1.01
N LEU A 149 14.36 1.08 0.55
CA LEU A 149 14.78 -0.18 -0.08
C LEU A 149 15.66 0.07 -1.31
N PHE A 150 15.32 1.07 -2.13
CA PHE A 150 16.18 1.50 -3.24
C PHE A 150 17.58 1.94 -2.78
N VAL A 151 17.64 2.78 -1.76
CA VAL A 151 18.91 3.26 -1.19
C VAL A 151 19.74 2.10 -0.64
N GLN A 152 19.09 1.16 0.08
CA GLN A 152 19.75 -0.04 0.61
C GLN A 152 20.32 -0.93 -0.50
N ILE A 153 19.55 -1.21 -1.55
CA ILE A 153 20.02 -2.02 -2.70
C ILE A 153 21.17 -1.30 -3.42
N TYR A 154 21.07 0.01 -3.64
CA TYR A 154 22.13 0.79 -4.29
C TYR A 154 23.44 0.76 -3.49
N ILE A 155 23.38 0.96 -2.18
CA ILE A 155 24.55 0.88 -1.29
C ILE A 155 25.17 -0.52 -1.32
N LEU A 156 24.33 -1.55 -1.20
CA LEU A 156 24.75 -2.95 -1.24
C LEU A 156 25.53 -3.26 -2.52
N MET A 157 24.97 -2.87 -3.67
CA MET A 157 25.59 -3.11 -4.97
C MET A 157 26.84 -2.26 -5.22
N LYS A 158 26.96 -1.09 -4.59
CA LYS A 158 28.12 -0.21 -4.74
C LYS A 158 29.32 -0.64 -3.90
N HIS A 159 29.08 -1.14 -2.69
CA HIS A 159 30.17 -1.39 -1.71
C HIS A 159 30.54 -2.86 -1.56
N GLY A 160 29.72 -3.82 -2.02
CA GLY A 160 30.08 -5.24 -2.16
C GLY A 160 30.40 -6.01 -0.87
N LYS A 161 30.47 -5.35 0.29
CA LYS A 161 30.62 -5.98 1.61
C LYS A 161 29.25 -6.43 2.10
N THR A 162 29.04 -7.74 2.16
CA THR A 162 27.72 -8.31 2.40
C THR A 162 27.71 -9.23 3.62
N ASP A 163 26.83 -8.93 4.56
CA ASP A 163 26.45 -9.84 5.62
C ASP A 163 25.08 -10.46 5.29
N CYS A 164 24.84 -11.70 5.70
CA CYS A 164 23.59 -12.42 5.41
C CYS A 164 22.32 -11.66 5.86
N TYR A 165 22.41 -10.88 6.95
CA TYR A 165 21.26 -10.11 7.45
C TYR A 165 20.81 -9.00 6.49
N GLN A 166 21.68 -8.47 5.62
CA GLN A 166 21.30 -7.41 4.67
C GLN A 166 20.37 -7.94 3.58
N TYR A 167 20.66 -9.13 3.04
CA TYR A 167 19.78 -9.81 2.10
C TYR A 167 18.44 -10.16 2.75
N ALA A 168 18.46 -10.64 4.00
CA ALA A 168 17.24 -10.89 4.75
C ALA A 168 16.41 -9.61 4.95
N ALA A 169 17.04 -8.48 5.26
CA ALA A 169 16.35 -7.19 5.41
C ALA A 169 15.70 -6.71 4.10
N ILE A 170 16.40 -6.84 2.96
CA ILE A 170 15.87 -6.52 1.63
C ILE A 170 14.67 -7.42 1.30
N PHE A 171 14.78 -8.73 1.53
CA PHE A 171 13.69 -9.67 1.31
C PHE A 171 12.47 -9.35 2.17
N MET A 172 12.69 -9.11 3.47
CA MET A 172 11.63 -8.72 4.41
C MET A 172 10.95 -7.41 3.99
N SER A 173 11.70 -6.47 3.41
CA SER A 173 11.15 -5.21 2.88
C SER A 173 10.21 -5.46 1.70
N PHE A 174 10.58 -6.33 0.76
CA PHE A 174 9.69 -6.73 -0.33
C PHE A 174 8.42 -7.42 0.18
N CYS A 175 8.54 -8.34 1.15
CA CYS A 175 7.39 -8.97 1.78
C CYS A 175 6.50 -7.94 2.50
N GLY A 176 7.08 -6.98 3.21
CA GLY A 176 6.37 -5.91 3.90
C GLY A 176 5.60 -5.00 2.94
N ILE A 177 6.23 -4.61 1.83
CA ILE A 177 5.60 -3.79 0.78
C ILE A 177 4.40 -4.53 0.16
N SER A 178 4.57 -5.80 -0.21
CA SER A 178 3.47 -6.59 -0.79
C SER A 178 2.33 -6.80 0.23
N SER A 179 2.67 -7.10 1.48
CA SER A 179 1.69 -7.29 2.55
C SER A 179 0.85 -6.03 2.78
N SER A 180 1.44 -4.83 2.77
CA SER A 180 0.67 -3.60 2.97
C SER A 180 -0.34 -3.35 1.86
N VAL A 181 0.01 -3.67 0.61
CA VAL A 181 -0.91 -3.57 -0.54
C VAL A 181 -2.06 -4.59 -0.42
N VAL A 182 -1.75 -5.83 -0.02
CA VAL A 182 -2.76 -6.90 0.20
C VAL A 182 -3.71 -6.52 1.34
N ASP A 183 -3.16 -6.00 2.44
CA ASP A 183 -3.91 -5.58 3.63
C ASP A 183 -4.88 -4.44 3.32
N TYR A 184 -4.41 -3.44 2.58
CA TYR A 184 -5.26 -2.35 2.11
C TYR A 184 -6.36 -2.86 1.19
N GLN A 185 -6.03 -3.65 0.17
CA GLN A 185 -7.04 -4.16 -0.78
C GLN A 185 -8.06 -5.07 -0.10
N THR A 186 -7.63 -5.85 0.90
CA THR A 186 -8.53 -6.66 1.73
C THR A 186 -9.46 -5.78 2.56
N SER A 187 -8.93 -4.75 3.20
CA SER A 187 -9.73 -3.87 4.07
C SER A 187 -10.69 -3.01 3.25
N LEU A 188 -10.23 -2.49 2.11
CA LEU A 188 -11.04 -1.72 1.18
C LEU A 188 -12.24 -2.51 0.68
N ARG A 189 -12.05 -3.78 0.28
CA ARG A 189 -13.16 -4.64 -0.14
C ARG A 189 -14.12 -4.92 1.02
N LYS A 190 -13.61 -5.18 2.22
CA LYS A 190 -14.44 -5.36 3.41
C LYS A 190 -15.27 -4.11 3.76
N ALA A 191 -14.74 -2.91 3.54
CA ALA A 191 -15.44 -1.65 3.80
C ALA A 191 -16.52 -1.33 2.75
N LEU A 192 -16.54 -2.04 1.62
CA LEU A 192 -17.46 -1.78 0.51
C LEU A 192 -18.55 -2.86 0.48
N PRO A 193 -19.84 -2.49 0.65
CA PRO A 193 -20.92 -3.47 0.72
C PRO A 193 -21.11 -4.25 -0.59
N ASP A 194 -20.79 -3.63 -1.73
CA ASP A 194 -21.00 -4.20 -3.07
C ASP A 194 -19.80 -5.00 -3.60
N LYS A 195 -18.79 -5.29 -2.77
CA LYS A 195 -17.59 -6.03 -3.21
C LYS A 195 -17.31 -7.24 -2.35
N ASP A 196 -17.08 -8.36 -3.04
CA ASP A 196 -16.72 -9.62 -2.39
C ASP A 196 -15.37 -9.54 -1.66
N GLU A 197 -15.35 -10.18 -0.49
CA GLU A 197 -14.14 -10.33 0.31
C GLU A 197 -13.11 -11.25 -0.36
N PHE A 198 -11.83 -11.01 -0.08
CA PHE A 198 -10.77 -11.91 -0.50
C PHE A 198 -10.80 -13.22 0.30
N ARG A 199 -10.96 -14.36 -0.40
CA ARG A 199 -10.65 -15.69 0.14
C ARG A 199 -9.14 -15.87 0.35
N GLY A 200 -8.75 -16.75 1.27
CA GLY A 200 -7.34 -17.02 1.63
C GLY A 200 -6.40 -17.24 0.43
N PRO A 201 -6.72 -18.16 -0.51
CA PRO A 201 -5.89 -18.40 -1.69
C PRO A 201 -5.75 -17.18 -2.61
N SER A 202 -6.81 -16.35 -2.71
CA SER A 202 -6.77 -15.12 -3.51
C SER A 202 -5.83 -14.07 -2.91
N LYS A 203 -5.79 -13.93 -1.58
CA LYS A 203 -4.80 -13.09 -0.89
C LYS A 203 -3.37 -13.55 -1.15
N PHE A 204 -3.15 -14.86 -1.06
CA PHE A 204 -1.84 -15.46 -1.29
C PHE A 204 -1.36 -15.22 -2.73
N MET A 205 -2.20 -15.50 -3.73
CA MET A 205 -1.89 -15.21 -5.13
C MET A 205 -1.62 -13.73 -5.38
N TYR A 206 -2.45 -12.85 -4.81
CA TYR A 206 -2.28 -11.39 -4.92
C TYR A 206 -0.97 -10.92 -4.28
N PHE A 207 -0.58 -11.51 -3.15
CA PHE A 207 0.69 -11.23 -2.46
C PHE A 207 1.90 -11.58 -3.33
N PHE A 208 1.95 -12.79 -3.92
CA PHE A 208 3.09 -13.17 -4.76
C PHE A 208 3.16 -12.35 -6.04
N TYR A 209 2.02 -12.10 -6.68
CA TYR A 209 1.94 -11.20 -7.83
C TYR A 209 2.54 -9.81 -7.50
N LYS A 210 2.10 -9.18 -6.41
CA LYS A 210 2.59 -7.84 -6.03
C LYS A 210 4.05 -7.86 -5.62
N MET A 211 4.48 -8.86 -4.84
CA MET A 211 5.87 -9.00 -4.43
C MET A 211 6.80 -9.11 -5.63
N LEU A 212 6.54 -10.06 -6.54
CA LEU A 212 7.39 -10.34 -7.69
C LEU A 212 7.45 -9.19 -8.69
N THR A 213 6.30 -8.56 -8.98
CA THR A 213 6.28 -7.40 -9.90
C THR A 213 7.03 -6.20 -9.33
N ILE A 214 6.86 -5.91 -8.03
CA ILE A 214 7.61 -4.84 -7.35
C ILE A 214 9.10 -5.18 -7.30
N THR A 215 9.47 -6.43 -7.02
CA THR A 215 10.88 -6.86 -7.02
C THR A 215 11.54 -6.63 -8.37
N SER A 216 10.92 -7.09 -9.47
CA SER A 216 11.47 -6.88 -10.81
C SER A 216 11.66 -5.40 -11.14
N TRP A 217 10.69 -4.56 -10.77
CA TRP A 217 10.75 -3.13 -10.99
C TRP A 217 11.86 -2.45 -10.17
N VAL A 218 11.91 -2.72 -8.86
CA VAL A 218 12.90 -2.12 -7.96
C VAL A 218 14.32 -2.52 -8.37
N LEU A 219 14.55 -3.79 -8.69
CA LEU A 219 15.86 -4.22 -9.17
C LEU A 219 16.26 -3.54 -10.48
N SER A 220 15.33 -3.39 -11.44
CA SER A 220 15.61 -2.67 -12.70
C SER A 220 15.98 -1.21 -12.47
N ILE A 221 15.25 -0.48 -11.63
CA ILE A 221 15.54 0.92 -11.32
C ILE A 221 16.86 1.05 -10.54
N SER A 222 17.19 0.09 -9.67
CA SER A 222 18.51 0.02 -9.03
C SER A 222 19.65 -0.17 -10.05
N LEU A 223 19.46 -1.00 -11.07
CA LEU A 223 20.46 -1.21 -12.13
C LEU A 223 20.73 0.07 -12.94
N ILE A 224 19.69 0.78 -13.39
CA ILE A 224 19.90 2.05 -14.11
C ILE A 224 20.49 3.14 -13.21
N THR A 225 20.18 3.13 -11.91
CA THR A 225 20.79 4.06 -10.93
C THR A 225 22.29 3.83 -10.78
N LEU A 226 22.75 2.57 -10.85
CA LEU A 226 24.18 2.24 -10.84
C LEU A 226 24.91 2.67 -12.11
N LEU A 227 24.22 2.70 -13.24
CA LEU A 227 24.76 3.21 -14.50
C LEU A 227 24.84 4.74 -14.46
N SER A 228 23.74 5.41 -14.11
CA SER A 228 23.67 6.86 -13.96
C SER A 228 22.49 7.27 -13.08
N VAL A 229 22.81 7.85 -11.91
CA VAL A 229 21.81 8.43 -11.00
C VAL A 229 20.95 9.48 -11.71
N ARG A 230 21.56 10.29 -12.60
CA ARG A 230 20.84 11.33 -13.35
C ARG A 230 19.77 10.74 -14.27
N ILE A 231 20.10 9.70 -15.03
CA ILE A 231 19.15 9.03 -15.93
C ILE A 231 18.01 8.39 -15.13
N SER A 232 18.32 7.72 -14.01
CA SER A 232 17.31 7.13 -13.14
C SER A 232 16.33 8.18 -12.58
N VAL A 233 16.85 9.32 -12.11
CA VAL A 233 16.00 10.41 -11.60
C VAL A 233 15.10 10.98 -12.70
N ILE A 234 15.63 11.20 -13.91
CA ILE A 234 14.82 11.67 -15.05
C ILE A 234 13.73 10.66 -15.39
N LEU A 235 14.04 9.37 -15.43
CA LEU A 235 13.07 8.29 -15.67
C LEU A 235 11.96 8.29 -14.61
N LEU A 236 12.31 8.36 -13.33
CA LEU A 236 11.33 8.36 -12.23
C LEU A 236 10.44 9.61 -12.27
N ILE A 237 11.00 10.79 -12.58
CA ILE A 237 10.22 12.02 -12.76
C ILE A 237 9.26 11.89 -13.94
N PHE A 238 9.72 11.37 -15.07
CA PHE A 238 8.88 11.15 -16.25
C PHE A 238 7.71 10.21 -15.94
N LEU A 239 7.99 9.06 -15.32
CA LEU A 239 6.96 8.09 -14.92
C LEU A 239 5.98 8.69 -13.90
N TRP A 240 6.48 9.50 -12.97
CA TRP A 240 5.63 10.22 -12.02
C TRP A 240 4.69 11.20 -12.73
N VAL A 241 5.18 11.99 -13.68
CA VAL A 241 4.34 12.92 -14.47
C VAL A 241 3.27 12.15 -15.24
N CYS A 242 3.61 11.02 -15.86
CA CYS A 242 2.64 10.13 -16.51
C CYS A 242 1.59 9.59 -15.53
N GLY A 243 2.00 9.10 -14.36
CA GLY A 243 1.10 8.61 -13.32
C GLY A 243 0.19 9.71 -12.77
N PHE A 244 0.75 10.88 -12.49
CA PHE A 244 0.02 12.03 -11.97
C PHE A 244 -1.01 12.55 -12.98
N THR A 245 -0.63 12.72 -14.24
CA THR A 245 -1.57 13.12 -15.31
C THR A 245 -2.69 12.10 -15.50
N TRP A 246 -2.40 10.80 -15.38
CA TRP A 246 -3.44 9.77 -15.30
C TRP A 246 -4.37 10.04 -14.12
N THR A 247 -3.86 10.24 -12.91
CA THR A 247 -4.71 10.46 -11.72
C THR A 247 -5.63 11.68 -11.86
N LEU A 248 -5.16 12.74 -12.53
CA LEU A 248 -5.98 13.92 -12.84
C LEU A 248 -7.15 13.56 -13.76
N LYS A 249 -6.91 12.78 -14.81
CA LYS A 249 -7.95 12.29 -15.75
C LYS A 249 -8.98 11.37 -15.09
N GLN A 250 -8.65 10.73 -13.97
CA GLN A 250 -9.57 9.82 -13.29
C GLN A 250 -10.63 10.57 -12.46
N HIS A 251 -10.52 11.89 -12.25
CA HIS A 251 -11.48 12.70 -11.49
C HIS A 251 -11.87 12.06 -10.16
N THR A 252 -10.88 11.80 -9.30
CA THR A 252 -11.08 11.18 -7.98
C THR A 252 -11.75 12.15 -6.99
N THR A 253 -12.57 11.62 -6.08
CA THR A 253 -13.33 12.36 -5.06
C THR A 253 -13.15 11.74 -3.67
N PHE A 254 -11.90 11.49 -3.29
CA PHE A 254 -11.59 10.79 -2.03
C PHE A 254 -11.64 11.72 -0.81
N CYS A 255 -11.18 12.96 -0.95
CA CYS A 255 -11.12 13.98 0.10
C CYS A 255 -12.22 15.04 -0.09
N LYS A 256 -12.82 15.52 1.01
CA LYS A 256 -13.79 16.63 0.98
C LYS A 256 -13.16 17.96 0.51
N SER A 257 -11.89 18.20 0.87
CA SER A 257 -11.16 19.43 0.52
C SER A 257 -10.37 19.28 -0.79
N LYS A 258 -10.50 20.26 -1.70
CA LYS A 258 -9.75 20.30 -2.98
C LYS A 258 -8.24 20.22 -2.79
N LYS A 259 -7.70 20.88 -1.76
CA LYS A 259 -6.24 20.86 -1.46
C LYS A 259 -5.79 19.45 -1.07
N MET A 260 -6.58 18.74 -0.26
CA MET A 260 -6.27 17.38 0.16
C MET A 260 -6.45 16.36 -0.98
N GLU A 261 -7.43 16.59 -1.87
CA GLU A 261 -7.61 15.77 -3.06
C GLU A 261 -6.42 15.88 -4.01
N TYR A 262 -5.87 17.09 -4.20
CA TYR A 262 -4.67 17.29 -5.00
C TYR A 262 -3.45 16.59 -4.40
N LEU A 263 -3.25 16.69 -3.07
CA LEU A 263 -2.20 15.96 -2.37
C LEU A 263 -2.37 14.44 -2.50
N TYR A 264 -3.60 13.94 -2.41
CA TYR A 264 -3.92 12.54 -2.61
C TYR A 264 -3.49 12.06 -4.00
N ARG A 265 -3.83 12.82 -5.05
CA ARG A 265 -3.43 12.51 -6.44
C ARG A 265 -1.93 12.51 -6.65
N ILE A 266 -1.19 13.44 -6.02
CA ILE A 266 0.28 13.45 -6.03
C ILE A 266 0.83 12.12 -5.49
N ILE A 267 0.35 11.70 -4.33
CA ILE A 267 0.82 10.48 -3.65
C ILE A 267 0.48 9.24 -4.46
N VAL A 268 -0.74 9.17 -5.00
CA VAL A 268 -1.11 8.06 -5.88
C VAL A 268 -0.26 8.04 -7.15
N GLY A 269 0.08 9.21 -7.70
CA GLY A 269 1.08 9.32 -8.78
C GLY A 269 2.42 8.69 -8.39
N ILE A 270 2.90 8.90 -7.16
CA ILE A 270 4.13 8.26 -6.64
C ILE A 270 3.92 6.74 -6.51
N ILE A 271 2.80 6.28 -5.97
CA ILE A 271 2.50 4.85 -5.83
C ILE A 271 2.50 4.18 -7.21
N LEU A 272 1.94 4.84 -8.24
CA LEU A 272 1.88 4.32 -9.61
C LEU A 272 3.26 4.12 -10.26
N ILE A 273 4.31 4.79 -9.78
CA ILE A 273 5.68 4.49 -10.21
C ILE A 273 6.06 3.06 -9.85
N PHE A 274 5.57 2.53 -8.72
CA PHE A 274 6.02 1.25 -8.17
C PHE A 274 5.02 0.12 -8.36
N THR A 275 3.72 0.41 -8.26
CA THR A 275 2.70 -0.61 -8.42
C THR A 275 1.38 -0.04 -8.93
N PHE A 276 0.66 -0.85 -9.70
CA PHE A 276 -0.69 -0.50 -10.11
C PHE A 276 -1.60 -0.36 -8.88
N PHE A 277 -2.11 0.85 -8.66
CA PHE A 277 -3.04 1.18 -7.60
C PHE A 277 -4.39 1.58 -8.20
N ASN A 278 -5.44 0.80 -7.89
CA ASN A 278 -6.76 1.01 -8.48
C ASN A 278 -7.50 2.15 -7.79
N ILE A 279 -7.58 3.31 -8.47
CA ILE A 279 -8.09 4.56 -7.89
C ILE A 279 -9.61 4.73 -8.02
N LYS A 280 -10.28 3.98 -8.91
CA LYS A 280 -11.71 4.21 -9.23
C LYS A 280 -12.55 2.94 -9.31
N GLY A 281 -11.94 1.77 -9.12
CA GLY A 281 -12.63 0.47 -9.05
C GLY A 281 -13.43 0.01 -10.27
N ARG A 282 -13.47 0.75 -11.39
CA ARG A 282 -14.20 0.44 -12.63
C ARG A 282 -13.32 -0.18 -13.71
N ARG A 283 -13.91 -0.99 -14.61
CA ARG A 283 -13.33 -1.68 -15.80
C ARG A 283 -11.80 -1.57 -15.93
N THR A 284 -11.09 -2.24 -15.03
CA THR A 284 -9.64 -2.07 -14.89
C THR A 284 -8.79 -2.95 -15.81
N LYS A 285 -9.39 -3.92 -16.53
CA LYS A 285 -8.62 -4.92 -17.32
C LYS A 285 -7.67 -4.27 -18.32
N VAL A 286 -8.16 -3.31 -19.11
CA VAL A 286 -7.34 -2.59 -20.12
C VAL A 286 -6.28 -1.74 -19.44
N SER A 287 -6.64 -0.98 -18.40
CA SER A 287 -5.70 -0.16 -17.63
C SER A 287 -4.58 -0.97 -16.98
N ILE A 288 -4.90 -2.14 -16.41
CA ILE A 288 -3.93 -3.06 -15.82
C ILE A 288 -3.01 -3.61 -16.92
N SER A 289 -3.58 -4.03 -18.04
CA SER A 289 -2.80 -4.56 -19.17
C SER A 289 -1.82 -3.53 -19.72
N ILE A 290 -2.28 -2.30 -19.97
CA ILE A 290 -1.44 -1.20 -20.44
C ILE A 290 -0.32 -0.93 -19.42
N TYR A 291 -0.67 -0.81 -18.14
CA TYR A 291 0.30 -0.51 -17.08
C TYR A 291 1.43 -1.54 -17.02
N TYR A 292 1.10 -2.84 -16.97
CA TYR A 292 2.10 -3.91 -16.86
C TYR A 292 2.87 -4.12 -18.17
N ALA A 293 2.25 -3.90 -19.33
CA ALA A 293 2.95 -3.89 -20.61
C ALA A 293 3.99 -2.76 -20.66
N THR A 294 3.61 -1.53 -20.30
CA THR A 294 4.55 -0.40 -20.24
C THR A 294 5.70 -0.67 -19.26
N HIS A 295 5.42 -1.17 -18.05
CA HIS A 295 6.48 -1.52 -17.09
C HIS A 295 7.41 -2.60 -17.62
N THR A 296 6.87 -3.63 -18.28
CA THR A 296 7.67 -4.69 -18.91
C THR A 296 8.60 -4.11 -19.97
N VAL A 297 8.09 -3.24 -20.85
CA VAL A 297 8.91 -2.57 -21.89
C VAL A 297 10.00 -1.72 -21.26
N VAL A 298 9.71 -0.97 -20.20
CA VAL A 298 10.72 -0.15 -19.49
C VAL A 298 11.78 -1.02 -18.83
N ILE A 299 11.41 -2.12 -18.15
CA ILE A 299 12.36 -3.06 -17.55
C ILE A 299 13.29 -3.65 -18.61
N LEU A 300 12.73 -4.13 -19.72
CA LEU A 300 13.50 -4.69 -20.83
C LEU A 300 14.43 -3.62 -21.45
N GLY A 301 13.94 -2.39 -21.61
CA GLY A 301 14.73 -1.25 -22.08
C GLY A 301 15.90 -0.92 -21.15
N ILE A 302 15.70 -0.96 -19.82
CA ILE A 302 16.77 -0.75 -18.83
C ILE A 302 17.82 -1.86 -18.93
N LEU A 303 17.39 -3.13 -18.97
CA LEU A 303 18.30 -4.27 -19.11
C LEU A 303 19.10 -4.18 -20.42
N PHE A 304 18.45 -3.79 -21.52
CA PHE A 304 19.08 -3.55 -22.81
C PHE A 304 20.13 -2.43 -22.71
N VAL A 305 19.78 -1.24 -22.22
CA VAL A 305 20.72 -0.11 -22.07
C VAL A 305 21.94 -0.50 -21.23
N TYR A 306 21.72 -1.24 -20.13
CA TYR A 306 22.82 -1.68 -19.28
C TYR A 306 23.75 -2.67 -20.01
N MET A 307 23.20 -3.59 -20.82
CA MET A 307 24.00 -4.54 -21.62
C MET A 307 24.97 -3.84 -22.58
N PHE A 308 24.58 -2.70 -23.18
CA PHE A 308 25.43 -1.97 -24.14
C PHE A 308 26.42 -1.00 -23.47
N TRP A 309 26.10 -0.47 -22.30
CA TRP A 309 26.89 0.59 -21.66
C TRP A 309 27.74 0.10 -20.46
N LYS A 310 28.09 -1.19 -20.46
CA LYS A 310 28.77 -1.91 -19.36
C LYS A 310 30.05 -1.21 -18.86
N PRO A 311 30.20 -1.01 -17.54
CA PRO A 311 31.49 -0.71 -16.92
C PRO A 311 32.04 -1.88 -16.06
N ALA A 312 33.34 -2.19 -16.20
CA ALA A 312 34.25 -2.99 -15.34
C ALA A 312 33.82 -4.39 -14.80
N ILE A 313 34.76 -5.34 -14.82
CA ILE A 313 34.59 -6.79 -14.58
C ILE A 313 33.88 -7.16 -13.25
N ILE A 314 34.18 -6.50 -12.11
CA ILE A 314 33.53 -6.83 -10.81
C ILE A 314 32.02 -6.50 -10.81
N LYS A 315 31.59 -5.51 -11.60
CA LYS A 315 30.16 -5.20 -11.76
C LYS A 315 29.44 -6.25 -12.59
N GLU A 316 30.15 -7.06 -13.38
CA GLU A 316 29.51 -8.04 -14.28
C GLU A 316 28.85 -9.21 -13.54
N ILE A 317 29.46 -9.72 -12.46
CA ILE A 317 28.86 -10.82 -11.67
C ILE A 317 27.57 -10.34 -10.99
N TYR A 318 27.61 -9.20 -10.31
CA TYR A 318 26.42 -8.61 -9.68
C TYR A 318 25.35 -8.26 -10.72
N PHE A 319 25.76 -7.70 -11.87
CA PHE A 319 24.84 -7.41 -12.96
C PHE A 319 24.14 -8.68 -13.47
N THR A 320 24.91 -9.75 -13.70
CA THR A 320 24.37 -11.02 -14.21
C THR A 320 23.37 -11.61 -13.22
N VAL A 321 23.75 -11.70 -11.94
CA VAL A 321 22.88 -12.23 -10.88
C VAL A 321 21.61 -11.38 -10.74
N VAL A 322 21.74 -10.05 -10.62
CA VAL A 322 20.57 -9.16 -10.46
C VAL A 322 19.69 -9.14 -11.70
N SER A 323 20.25 -9.27 -12.91
CA SER A 323 19.48 -9.39 -14.16
C SER A 323 18.69 -10.69 -14.21
N ILE A 324 19.30 -11.83 -13.83
CA ILE A 324 18.61 -13.12 -13.74
C ILE A 324 17.46 -13.04 -12.73
N PHE A 325 17.70 -12.46 -11.55
CA PHE A 325 16.65 -12.23 -10.55
C PHE A 325 15.56 -11.27 -11.05
N THR A 326 15.92 -10.24 -11.81
CA THR A 326 14.96 -9.28 -12.39
C THR A 326 14.07 -9.96 -13.43
N ILE A 327 14.65 -10.74 -14.34
CA ILE A 327 13.89 -11.45 -15.39
C ILE A 327 13.00 -12.55 -14.78
N SER A 328 13.55 -13.36 -13.88
CA SER A 328 12.78 -14.43 -13.21
C SER A 328 11.62 -13.88 -12.39
N SER A 329 11.83 -12.81 -11.61
CA SER A 329 10.75 -12.16 -10.85
C SER A 329 9.72 -11.48 -11.77
N LEU A 330 10.13 -10.90 -12.90
CA LEU A 330 9.21 -10.34 -13.89
C LEU A 330 8.31 -11.43 -14.49
N VAL A 331 8.91 -12.51 -15.01
CA VAL A 331 8.18 -13.61 -15.65
C VAL A 331 7.21 -14.27 -14.66
N LEU A 332 7.71 -14.64 -13.48
CA LEU A 332 6.87 -15.23 -12.44
C LEU A 332 5.78 -14.24 -12.00
N GLY A 333 6.11 -12.97 -11.83
CA GLY A 333 5.14 -11.92 -11.45
C GLY A 333 4.00 -11.78 -12.45
N ILE A 334 4.28 -11.85 -13.76
CA ILE A 334 3.27 -11.84 -14.82
C ILE A 334 2.44 -13.13 -14.82
N ILE A 335 3.04 -14.30 -14.59
CA ILE A 335 2.31 -15.57 -14.46
C ILE A 335 1.32 -15.47 -13.29
N PHE A 336 1.77 -15.05 -12.10
CA PHE A 336 0.92 -14.85 -10.93
C PHE A 336 -0.17 -13.80 -11.18
N LEU A 337 0.13 -12.71 -11.90
CA LEU A 337 -0.85 -11.70 -12.32
C LEU A 337 -1.97 -12.34 -13.16
N VAL A 338 -1.61 -13.10 -14.20
CA VAL A 338 -2.57 -13.73 -15.11
C VAL A 338 -3.40 -14.79 -14.38
N VAL A 339 -2.76 -15.65 -13.59
CA VAL A 339 -3.44 -16.68 -12.78
C VAL A 339 -4.40 -16.03 -11.79
N TYR A 340 -3.98 -14.96 -11.12
CA TYR A 340 -4.82 -14.22 -10.20
C TYR A 340 -6.06 -13.65 -10.90
N TYR A 341 -5.90 -12.92 -12.02
CA TYR A 341 -7.05 -12.32 -12.71
C TYR A 341 -7.98 -13.33 -13.39
N ARG A 342 -7.45 -14.49 -13.80
CA ARG A 342 -8.21 -15.56 -14.45
C ARG A 342 -9.00 -16.41 -13.46
N HIS A 343 -8.39 -16.83 -12.34
CA HIS A 343 -8.98 -17.83 -11.44
C HIS A 343 -9.32 -17.31 -10.05
N PHE A 344 -8.55 -16.34 -9.51
CA PHE A 344 -8.66 -15.95 -8.10
C PHE A 344 -9.26 -14.56 -7.90
N HIS A 345 -9.48 -13.78 -8.96
CA HIS A 345 -10.08 -12.46 -8.84
C HIS A 345 -11.55 -12.61 -8.42
N PRO A 346 -11.98 -11.99 -7.30
CA PRO A 346 -13.28 -12.27 -6.70
C PRO A 346 -14.47 -12.11 -7.66
N THR A 347 -14.41 -11.12 -8.56
CA THR A 347 -15.47 -10.85 -9.56
C THR A 347 -15.55 -11.92 -10.66
N THR A 348 -14.49 -12.69 -10.91
CA THR A 348 -14.51 -13.77 -11.91
C THR A 348 -15.01 -15.07 -11.28
N TYR A 349 -14.64 -15.32 -10.03
CA TYR A 349 -15.00 -16.54 -9.29
C TYR A 349 -16.50 -16.60 -8.97
N PHE A 350 -17.11 -15.49 -8.56
CA PHE A 350 -18.55 -15.48 -8.27
C PHE A 350 -19.43 -15.43 -9.52
N ARG A 351 -18.99 -14.87 -10.64
CA ARG A 351 -19.74 -14.98 -11.91
C ARG A 351 -19.92 -16.44 -12.34
N SER A 352 -18.99 -17.33 -11.97
CA SER A 352 -19.11 -18.77 -12.18
C SER A 352 -20.07 -19.44 -11.19
N GLN A 353 -20.34 -18.83 -10.04
CA GLN A 353 -21.21 -19.38 -8.99
C GLN A 353 -22.65 -18.85 -9.13
N THR A 354 -22.82 -17.58 -9.53
CA THR A 354 -24.15 -16.99 -9.84
C THR A 354 -24.81 -17.67 -11.04
N TYR A 355 -24.05 -18.20 -12.00
CA TYR A 355 -24.61 -18.99 -13.11
C TYR A 355 -25.15 -20.38 -12.67
N SER A 356 -24.85 -20.80 -11.43
CA SER A 356 -25.36 -22.07 -10.87
C SER A 356 -26.50 -21.88 -9.88
N ASP A 357 -26.74 -20.67 -9.36
CA ASP A 357 -27.69 -20.41 -8.26
C ASP A 357 -28.57 -19.17 -8.52
N GLU A 358 -29.03 -18.92 -9.75
CA GLU A 358 -30.12 -17.95 -10.00
C GLU A 358 -31.48 -18.64 -9.93
N VAL A 359 -32.16 -18.48 -8.79
CA VAL A 359 -33.62 -18.59 -8.67
C VAL A 359 -34.15 -17.17 -8.44
N ASP A 360 -35.09 -16.76 -9.30
CA ASP A 360 -35.65 -15.41 -9.40
C ASP A 360 -36.25 -14.90 -8.07
N GLY A 361 -35.82 -13.71 -7.64
CA GLY A 361 -36.33 -13.06 -6.43
C GLY A 361 -36.21 -11.53 -6.46
N MET A 362 -37.34 -10.88 -6.21
CA MET A 362 -37.74 -9.49 -6.44
C MET A 362 -36.83 -8.35 -5.92
N ALA A 363 -36.94 -7.22 -6.63
CA ALA A 363 -36.31 -5.93 -6.36
C ALA A 363 -37.03 -5.09 -5.28
N GLY A 364 -36.22 -4.38 -4.48
CA GLY A 364 -36.58 -3.34 -3.49
C GLY A 364 -35.46 -3.31 -2.44
N GLU A 365 -34.91 -2.22 -1.92
CA GLU A 365 -35.34 -0.84 -1.72
C GLU A 365 -34.06 -0.02 -1.43
N LYS A 366 -33.93 1.20 -1.98
CA LYS A 366 -32.70 2.02 -1.89
C LYS A 366 -32.74 2.91 -0.65
N ASP A 367 -32.21 2.43 0.46
CA ASP A 367 -32.07 3.23 1.67
C ASP A 367 -30.83 4.13 1.65
N ARG A 368 -31.03 5.41 2.01
CA ARG A 368 -29.99 6.46 2.03
C ARG A 368 -29.04 6.28 3.23
N VAL A 369 -28.15 5.31 3.15
CA VAL A 369 -27.03 5.14 4.09
C VAL A 369 -26.00 6.25 3.84
N LYS A 370 -25.55 6.97 4.90
CA LYS A 370 -24.42 7.91 4.82
C LYS A 370 -23.23 7.24 4.10
N THR A 371 -22.90 7.75 2.92
CA THR A 371 -21.86 7.19 2.05
C THR A 371 -20.50 7.31 2.72
N GLY A 372 -19.87 6.18 3.05
CA GLY A 372 -18.52 6.15 3.64
C GLY A 372 -17.47 6.73 2.69
N ARG A 373 -16.34 7.22 3.23
CA ARG A 373 -15.24 7.80 2.43
C ARG A 373 -14.79 6.88 1.29
N PHE A 374 -14.75 5.57 1.55
CA PHE A 374 -14.40 4.56 0.55
C PHE A 374 -15.53 4.22 -0.43
N GLN A 375 -16.80 4.49 -0.11
CA GLN A 375 -17.89 4.43 -1.08
C GLN A 375 -17.80 5.63 -2.06
N ASN A 376 -17.46 6.83 -1.56
CA ASN A 376 -17.16 7.99 -2.42
C ASN A 376 -15.89 7.80 -3.27
N PHE A 377 -14.99 6.91 -2.86
CA PHE A 377 -13.79 6.52 -3.62
C PHE A 377 -14.12 5.75 -4.91
N LEU A 378 -15.26 5.08 -4.97
CA LEU A 378 -15.68 4.27 -6.12
C LEU A 378 -16.73 4.94 -7.02
N MET A 379 -17.39 5.99 -6.54
CA MET A 379 -18.44 6.70 -7.29
C MET A 379 -17.93 7.50 -8.49
#